data_AF-A0A532D5U1-F1
#
_entry.id   AF-A0A532D5U1-F1
#
_cell.length_a   1.000
_cell.length_b   1.000
_cell.length_c   1.000
_cell.angle_alpha   90.00
_cell.angle_beta   90.00
_cell.angle_gamma   90.00
#
_symmetry.space_group_name_H-M   'P 1'
#
loop_
_entity.id
_entity.type
_entity.pdbx_description
1 polymer ?
#
loop_
_entity_poly.entity_id
_entity_poly.type
_entity_poly.pdbx_seq_one_letter_code
_entity_poly.pdbx_strand_id
1 'polypeptide(L)'
;MGLLIVAGISVVCALLHIFQPDRFDEKTAMFLVVAVVALVIHQIKKFKGFGIEFEKEVNQLKEDVKSVEAAVGNLEKGVGPGSKTAVTSPAAAPPAQGTIAAIGAPAADLNDPNKGCFGGNSEANGRKLIATIEPDAGPKSSRCRVIIRVVSTDPARPLTGKVNLHLHPTFGHWSSYEIEAKGGIAEDKIVSYGAFTIGAEADYGKTRLELDLMDVPGGTQRFYED
;
A
#
# COMPACT_ATOMS: atom_id res chain seq x y z
N MET A 1 -20.54 -29.03 24.89
CA MET A 1 -19.86 -30.34 24.77
C MET A 1 -19.99 -30.97 23.37
N GLY A 2 -21.14 -30.90 22.68
CA GLY A 2 -21.32 -31.56 21.37
C GLY A 2 -20.35 -31.13 20.25
N LEU A 3 -19.96 -29.85 20.20
CA LEU A 3 -19.09 -29.34 19.11
C LEU A 3 -17.65 -29.93 19.15
N LEU A 4 -17.13 -30.18 20.35
CA LEU A 4 -15.79 -30.75 20.53
C LEU A 4 -15.75 -32.25 20.19
N ILE A 5 -16.87 -32.95 20.44
CA ILE A 5 -17.01 -34.36 20.06
C ILE A 5 -17.05 -34.49 18.54
N VAL A 6 -17.80 -33.61 17.85
CA VAL A 6 -17.84 -33.60 16.37
C VAL A 6 -16.48 -33.25 15.78
N ALA A 7 -15.77 -32.26 16.31
CA ALA A 7 -14.43 -31.91 15.86
C ALA A 7 -13.41 -33.05 16.10
N GLY A 8 -13.49 -33.72 17.26
CA GLY A 8 -12.64 -34.87 17.58
C GLY A 8 -12.87 -36.05 16.65
N ILE A 9 -14.14 -36.38 16.36
CA ILE A 9 -14.48 -37.46 15.42
C ILE A 9 -13.97 -37.13 14.01
N SER A 10 -14.11 -35.87 13.54
CA SER A 10 -13.61 -35.46 12.23
C SER A 10 -12.08 -35.56 12.10
N VAL A 11 -11.32 -35.25 13.16
CA VAL A 11 -9.86 -35.37 13.15
C VAL A 11 -9.42 -36.85 13.16
N VAL A 12 -10.10 -37.69 13.95
CA VAL A 12 -9.83 -39.13 13.99
C VAL A 12 -10.14 -39.78 12.63
N CYS A 13 -11.25 -39.40 11.98
CA CYS A 13 -11.57 -39.85 10.62
C CYS A 13 -10.50 -39.40 9.60
N ALA A 14 -10.01 -38.16 9.69
CA ALA A 14 -8.96 -37.67 8.80
C ALA A 14 -7.64 -38.43 8.99
N LEU A 15 -7.26 -38.77 10.23
CA LEU A 15 -6.05 -39.54 10.53
C LEU A 15 -6.15 -41.01 10.09
N LEU A 16 -7.32 -41.64 10.25
CA LEU A 16 -7.56 -43.00 9.74
C LEU A 16 -7.51 -43.05 8.20
N HIS A 17 -7.86 -41.96 7.51
CA HIS A 17 -7.80 -41.87 6.05
C HIS A 17 -6.40 -41.70 5.46
N ILE A 18 -5.41 -41.22 6.23
CA ILE A 18 -4.00 -41.19 5.80
C ILE A 18 -3.47 -42.63 5.54
N PHE A 19 -4.06 -43.63 6.21
CA PHE A 19 -3.67 -45.02 6.06
C PHE A 19 -4.36 -45.76 4.90
N GLN A 20 -5.36 -45.17 4.22
CA GLN A 20 -6.06 -45.79 3.07
C GLN A 20 -6.46 -44.74 2.00
N PRO A 21 -5.55 -44.38 1.07
CA PRO A 21 -5.74 -43.26 0.14
C PRO A 21 -6.65 -43.53 -1.07
N ASP A 22 -6.98 -44.78 -1.40
CA ASP A 22 -7.64 -45.12 -2.68
C ASP A 22 -9.17 -44.96 -2.73
N ARG A 23 -9.79 -44.33 -1.73
CA ARG A 23 -11.24 -44.03 -1.74
C ARG A 23 -11.54 -42.64 -1.21
N PHE A 24 -11.38 -41.63 -2.06
CA PHE A 24 -11.98 -40.32 -1.83
C PHE A 24 -13.43 -40.33 -2.31
N ASP A 25 -14.37 -40.52 -1.37
CA ASP A 25 -15.80 -40.30 -1.60
C ASP A 25 -16.14 -38.82 -1.41
N GLU A 26 -17.06 -38.31 -2.23
CA GLU A 26 -17.50 -36.90 -2.28
C GLU A 26 -18.00 -36.41 -0.91
N LYS A 27 -18.54 -37.33 -0.11
CA LYS A 27 -18.99 -37.07 1.26
C LYS A 27 -17.82 -36.72 2.19
N THR A 28 -16.66 -37.35 2.03
CA THR A 28 -15.47 -37.08 2.85
C THR A 28 -14.88 -35.71 2.53
N ALA A 29 -14.91 -35.29 1.26
CA ALA A 29 -14.53 -33.94 0.86
C ALA A 29 -15.44 -32.88 1.50
N MET A 30 -16.75 -33.14 1.55
CA MET A 30 -17.71 -32.24 2.22
C MET A 30 -17.42 -32.08 3.72
N PHE A 31 -17.09 -33.17 4.43
CA PHE A 31 -16.73 -33.09 5.86
C PHE A 31 -15.42 -32.33 6.11
N LEU A 32 -14.44 -32.45 5.20
CA LEU A 32 -13.17 -31.73 5.31
C LEU A 32 -13.36 -30.22 5.12
N VAL A 33 -14.20 -29.81 4.16
CA VAL A 33 -14.57 -28.40 3.97
C VAL A 33 -15.28 -27.83 5.21
N VAL A 34 -16.23 -28.58 5.79
CA VAL A 34 -16.91 -28.16 7.03
C VAL A 34 -15.92 -28.03 8.19
N ALA A 35 -14.94 -28.93 8.30
CA ALA A 35 -13.91 -28.85 9.35
C ALA A 35 -13.01 -27.61 9.18
N VAL A 36 -12.61 -27.26 7.95
CA VAL A 36 -11.83 -26.05 7.67
C VAL A 36 -12.64 -24.79 8.00
N VAL A 37 -13.91 -24.74 7.60
CA VAL A 37 -14.79 -23.61 7.92
C VAL A 37 -14.96 -23.44 9.43
N ALA A 38 -15.14 -24.54 10.17
CA ALA A 38 -15.24 -24.52 11.63
C ALA A 38 -13.94 -24.00 12.29
N LEU A 39 -12.77 -24.36 11.77
CA LEU A 39 -11.47 -23.87 12.26
C LEU A 39 -11.27 -22.37 11.98
N VAL A 40 -11.67 -21.89 10.80
CA VAL A 40 -11.62 -20.47 10.45
C VAL A 40 -12.54 -19.65 11.37
N ILE A 41 -13.77 -20.11 11.61
CA ILE A 41 -14.70 -19.45 12.55
C ILE A 41 -14.13 -19.44 13.98
N HIS A 42 -13.44 -20.49 14.40
CA HIS A 42 -12.78 -20.54 15.70
C HIS A 42 -11.64 -19.51 15.81
N GLN A 43 -10.84 -19.32 14.76
CA GLN A 43 -9.79 -18.29 14.73
C GLN A 43 -10.36 -16.87 14.79
N ILE A 44 -11.50 -16.62 14.15
CA ILE A 44 -12.20 -15.32 14.22
C ILE A 44 -12.69 -15.03 15.66
N LYS A 45 -13.12 -16.04 16.41
CA LYS A 45 -13.47 -15.86 17.84
C LYS A 45 -12.26 -15.52 18.72
N LYS A 46 -11.06 -15.98 18.34
CA LYS A 46 -9.81 -15.61 19.02
C LYS A 46 -9.41 -14.16 18.78
N PHE A 47 -9.77 -13.61 17.61
CA PHE A 47 -9.58 -12.19 17.28
C PHE A 47 -10.47 -11.24 18.09
N LYS A 48 -11.63 -11.68 18.59
CA LYS A 48 -12.48 -10.88 19.49
C LYS A 48 -11.91 -10.68 20.91
N GLY A 49 -10.79 -11.34 21.25
CA GLY A 49 -10.11 -11.16 22.53
C GLY A 49 -8.97 -10.13 22.51
N PHE A 50 -8.63 -9.57 21.35
CA PHE A 50 -7.63 -8.51 21.25
C PHE A 50 -8.37 -7.19 21.04
N GLY A 51 -8.57 -6.47 22.16
CA GLY A 51 -9.31 -5.21 22.19
C GLY A 51 -8.76 -4.21 21.20
N ILE A 52 -9.57 -3.88 20.19
CA ILE A 52 -9.46 -2.67 19.40
C ILE A 52 -10.83 -2.00 19.48
N GLU A 53 -10.85 -0.83 20.14
CA GLU A 53 -12.04 -0.01 20.38
C GLU A 53 -12.64 0.51 19.06
N PHE A 54 -13.49 -0.29 18.42
CA PHE A 54 -14.24 0.13 17.23
C PHE A 54 -15.44 1.06 17.55
N GLU A 55 -15.70 1.35 18.82
CA GLU A 55 -16.90 2.11 19.23
C GLU A 55 -16.70 3.63 19.21
N LYS A 56 -15.46 4.13 19.17
CA LYS A 56 -15.19 5.58 19.18
C LYS A 56 -15.26 6.22 17.80
N GLU A 57 -14.90 5.50 16.74
CA GLU A 57 -14.84 6.05 15.38
C GLU A 57 -16.23 6.18 14.72
N VAL A 58 -17.19 5.32 15.06
CA VAL A 58 -18.54 5.38 14.46
C VAL A 58 -19.34 6.59 14.94
N ASN A 59 -19.13 7.06 16.18
CA ASN A 59 -19.81 8.25 16.69
C ASN A 59 -19.18 9.55 16.17
N GLN A 60 -17.85 9.58 15.98
CA GLN A 60 -17.17 10.72 15.36
C GLN A 60 -17.58 10.89 13.89
N LEU A 61 -17.69 9.78 13.15
CA LEU A 61 -18.13 9.79 11.76
C LEU A 61 -19.59 10.26 11.60
N LYS A 62 -20.42 10.09 12.63
CA LYS A 62 -21.83 10.53 12.64
C LYS A 62 -21.99 12.03 12.90
N GLU A 63 -21.04 12.63 13.62
CA GLU A 63 -20.96 14.09 13.83
C GLU A 63 -20.46 14.79 12.55
N ASP A 64 -19.45 14.21 11.87
CA ASP A 64 -18.88 14.81 10.67
C ASP A 64 -19.90 14.85 9.50
N VAL A 65 -20.77 13.84 9.36
CA VAL A 65 -21.83 13.81 8.32
C VAL A 65 -22.86 14.92 8.53
N LYS A 66 -23.19 15.27 9.78
CA LYS A 66 -24.09 16.40 10.09
C LYS A 66 -23.49 17.76 9.72
N SER A 67 -22.17 17.91 9.84
CA SER A 67 -21.50 19.17 9.48
C SER A 67 -21.48 19.43 7.96
N VAL A 68 -21.44 18.36 7.17
CA VAL A 68 -21.44 18.42 5.70
C VAL A 68 -22.83 18.76 5.15
N GLU A 69 -23.91 18.23 5.73
CA GLU A 69 -25.29 18.59 5.34
C GLU A 69 -25.58 20.09 5.58
N ALA A 70 -25.00 20.70 6.63
CA ALA A 70 -25.12 22.13 6.90
C ALA A 70 -24.31 23.00 5.91
N ALA A 71 -23.17 22.51 5.42
CA ALA A 71 -22.34 23.23 4.45
C ALA A 71 -22.95 23.26 3.04
N VAL A 72 -23.66 22.21 2.65
CA VAL A 72 -24.34 22.12 1.34
C VAL A 72 -25.49 23.12 1.22
N GLY A 73 -26.16 23.48 2.32
CA GLY A 73 -27.22 24.48 2.33
C GLY A 73 -26.78 25.92 2.01
N ASN A 74 -25.47 26.23 2.10
CA ASN A 74 -24.94 27.56 1.87
C ASN A 74 -24.41 27.80 0.44
N LEU A 75 -24.39 26.78 -0.42
CA LEU A 75 -23.82 26.89 -1.78
C LEU A 75 -24.84 27.25 -2.87
N GLU A 76 -26.15 27.32 -2.57
CA GLU A 76 -27.19 27.63 -3.56
C GLU A 76 -27.44 29.14 -3.82
N LYS A 77 -26.64 30.05 -3.27
CA LYS A 77 -26.80 31.49 -3.53
C LYS A 77 -25.51 32.14 -4.02
N GLY A 78 -25.27 32.11 -5.33
CA GLY A 78 -24.25 32.96 -5.94
C GLY A 78 -23.92 32.64 -7.41
N VAL A 79 -24.85 32.95 -8.32
CA VAL A 79 -24.59 33.02 -9.78
C VAL A 79 -24.49 34.49 -10.19
N GLY A 80 -23.42 34.87 -10.92
CA GLY A 80 -23.43 36.07 -11.78
C GLY A 80 -22.07 36.75 -12.04
N PRO A 81 -21.87 37.42 -13.21
CA PRO A 81 -20.73 37.12 -14.09
C PRO A 81 -19.86 38.32 -14.57
N GLY A 82 -18.65 38.01 -15.08
CA GLY A 82 -18.00 38.68 -16.23
C GLY A 82 -16.93 39.75 -15.96
N SER A 83 -15.73 39.60 -16.56
CA SER A 83 -15.16 40.56 -17.54
C SER A 83 -13.80 40.14 -18.10
N LYS A 84 -13.63 40.34 -19.41
CA LYS A 84 -12.39 40.27 -20.23
C LYS A 84 -11.54 41.53 -19.91
N THR A 85 -10.21 41.62 -20.09
CA THR A 85 -9.37 41.82 -21.31
C THR A 85 -7.96 42.20 -20.76
N ALA A 86 -6.84 41.53 -21.06
CA ALA A 86 -5.89 41.66 -22.19
C ALA A 86 -4.79 42.76 -22.09
N VAL A 87 -3.56 42.35 -22.51
CA VAL A 87 -2.35 43.08 -23.03
C VAL A 87 -1.51 43.86 -21.99
N THR A 88 -0.15 43.84 -21.90
CA THR A 88 0.95 43.97 -22.89
C THR A 88 2.33 43.56 -22.33
N SER A 89 3.22 43.07 -23.21
CA SER A 89 4.69 43.05 -23.08
C SER A 89 5.30 44.24 -23.86
N PRO A 90 6.50 44.76 -23.54
CA PRO A 90 7.70 44.35 -24.31
C PRO A 90 9.07 44.35 -23.58
N ALA A 91 9.88 43.34 -23.93
CA ALA A 91 11.35 43.23 -24.13
C ALA A 91 12.40 44.18 -23.49
N ALA A 92 13.43 43.60 -22.84
CA ALA A 92 14.88 43.78 -23.10
C ALA A 92 15.77 42.97 -22.11
N ALA A 93 16.88 42.39 -22.58
CA ALA A 93 17.90 41.61 -21.83
C ALA A 93 19.32 41.96 -22.37
N PRO A 94 20.46 41.37 -21.94
CA PRO A 94 21.10 41.13 -20.60
C PRO A 94 22.56 41.75 -20.63
N PRO A 95 23.66 41.34 -19.91
CA PRO A 95 23.92 40.23 -18.95
C PRO A 95 24.79 40.55 -17.71
N ALA A 96 24.81 39.66 -16.70
CA ALA A 96 25.98 39.45 -15.83
C ALA A 96 25.96 38.03 -15.24
N GLN A 97 27.09 37.35 -15.37
CA GLN A 97 27.34 35.95 -15.04
C GLN A 97 27.49 35.73 -13.53
N GLY A 98 26.93 34.64 -13.03
CA GLY A 98 27.19 34.09 -11.70
C GLY A 98 27.12 32.56 -11.78
N THR A 99 28.27 31.94 -11.93
CA THR A 99 28.48 30.48 -11.96
C THR A 99 28.09 29.85 -10.62
N ILE A 100 27.09 28.98 -10.60
CA ILE A 100 27.02 27.89 -9.61
C ILE A 100 26.78 26.60 -10.39
N ALA A 101 27.79 25.73 -10.35
CA ALA A 101 27.68 24.35 -10.76
C ALA A 101 26.72 23.64 -9.77
N ALA A 102 25.48 23.41 -10.19
CA ALA A 102 24.59 22.46 -9.55
C ALA A 102 24.77 21.11 -10.26
N ILE A 103 25.35 20.16 -9.53
CA ILE A 103 25.44 18.75 -9.91
C ILE A 103 24.01 18.30 -10.21
N GLY A 104 23.79 17.78 -11.42
CA GLY A 104 22.47 17.50 -11.97
C GLY A 104 21.69 16.52 -11.09
N ALA A 105 20.76 17.05 -10.30
CA ALA A 105 19.57 16.30 -9.97
C ALA A 105 18.87 15.99 -11.30
N PRO A 106 18.46 14.74 -11.56
CA PRO A 106 17.62 14.46 -12.72
C PRO A 106 16.40 15.38 -12.66
N ALA A 107 16.03 15.96 -13.81
CA ALA A 107 14.80 16.74 -13.89
C ALA A 107 13.66 15.81 -13.48
N ALA A 108 12.99 16.14 -12.37
CA ALA A 108 11.84 15.39 -11.89
C ALA A 108 10.81 15.31 -13.02
N ASP A 109 10.34 14.09 -13.33
CA ASP A 109 9.17 13.93 -14.16
C ASP A 109 7.99 14.60 -13.43
N LEU A 110 7.26 15.47 -14.12
CA LEU A 110 6.12 16.17 -13.52
C LEU A 110 5.01 15.19 -13.10
N ASN A 111 4.92 14.03 -13.75
CA ASN A 111 3.96 12.99 -13.44
C ASN A 111 4.48 11.98 -12.40
N ASP A 112 5.80 11.85 -12.28
CA ASP A 112 6.45 11.00 -11.28
C ASP A 112 7.69 11.69 -10.67
N PRO A 113 7.48 12.56 -9.66
CA PRO A 113 8.56 13.36 -9.07
C PRO A 113 9.68 12.55 -8.41
N ASN A 114 9.43 11.28 -8.10
CA ASN A 114 10.40 10.40 -7.46
C ASN A 114 11.29 9.68 -8.48
N LYS A 115 10.93 9.68 -9.76
CA LYS A 115 11.67 8.97 -10.81
C LYS A 115 13.11 9.48 -10.91
N GLY A 116 14.08 8.57 -10.79
CA GLY A 116 15.50 8.86 -10.83
C GLY A 116 16.08 9.52 -9.57
N CYS A 117 15.25 9.85 -8.57
CA CYS A 117 15.69 10.58 -7.39
C CYS A 117 16.43 9.71 -6.38
N PHE A 118 16.34 8.37 -6.45
CA PHE A 118 16.83 7.42 -5.45
C PHE A 118 17.88 6.43 -5.99
N GLY A 119 18.46 6.75 -7.15
CA GLY A 119 19.55 5.96 -7.76
C GLY A 119 19.08 4.90 -8.75
N GLY A 120 17.78 4.87 -9.09
CA GLY A 120 17.25 4.11 -10.23
C GLY A 120 17.28 2.58 -10.11
N ASN A 121 17.67 2.03 -8.96
CA ASN A 121 17.80 0.59 -8.77
C ASN A 121 17.02 0.14 -7.54
N SER A 122 16.25 -0.95 -7.67
CA SER A 122 15.50 -1.55 -6.56
C SER A 122 16.37 -2.38 -5.63
N GLU A 123 17.64 -2.61 -5.99
CA GLU A 123 18.61 -3.36 -5.20
C GLU A 123 19.96 -2.62 -5.16
N ALA A 124 20.47 -2.37 -3.96
CA ALA A 124 21.77 -1.72 -3.74
C ALA A 124 22.32 -2.07 -2.35
N ASN A 125 23.65 -2.13 -2.20
CA ASN A 125 24.36 -2.32 -0.93
C ASN A 125 23.94 -3.54 -0.08
N GLY A 126 23.35 -4.57 -0.69
CA GLY A 126 22.82 -5.74 0.04
C GLY A 126 21.40 -5.53 0.59
N ARG A 127 20.68 -4.53 0.08
CA ARG A 127 19.27 -4.23 0.36
C ARG A 127 18.46 -4.31 -0.92
N LYS A 128 17.17 -4.65 -0.78
CA LYS A 128 16.22 -4.73 -1.89
C LYS A 128 14.88 -4.16 -1.49
N LEU A 129 14.34 -3.30 -2.36
CA LEU A 129 12.98 -2.77 -2.32
C LEU A 129 12.12 -3.61 -3.26
N ILE A 130 11.01 -4.11 -2.74
CA ILE A 130 10.07 -5.00 -3.44
C ILE A 130 8.66 -4.48 -3.19
N ALA A 131 7.78 -4.61 -4.17
CA ALA A 131 6.36 -4.39 -4.00
C ALA A 131 5.54 -5.58 -4.50
N THR A 132 4.33 -5.72 -3.97
CA THR A 132 3.28 -6.60 -4.51
C THR A 132 2.02 -5.76 -4.67
N ILE A 133 1.37 -5.87 -5.83
CA ILE A 133 0.16 -5.11 -6.16
C ILE A 133 -1.00 -6.08 -6.24
N GLU A 134 -2.09 -5.75 -5.54
CA GLU A 134 -3.33 -6.52 -5.52
C GLU A 134 -4.52 -5.59 -5.80
N PRO A 135 -5.43 -5.90 -6.73
CA PRO A 135 -6.65 -5.12 -6.91
C PRO A 135 -7.49 -5.11 -5.62
N ASP A 136 -7.81 -3.92 -5.11
CA ASP A 136 -8.59 -3.74 -3.87
C ASP A 136 -10.07 -3.47 -4.17
N ALA A 137 -10.45 -3.44 -5.46
CA ALA A 137 -11.78 -3.19 -5.96
C ALA A 137 -12.04 -3.98 -7.26
N GLY A 138 -13.21 -3.78 -7.88
CA GLY A 138 -13.58 -4.47 -9.12
C GLY A 138 -12.61 -4.23 -10.28
N PRO A 139 -12.63 -5.07 -11.33
CA PRO A 139 -11.60 -5.12 -12.38
C PRO A 139 -11.47 -3.84 -13.23
N LYS A 140 -12.44 -2.92 -13.15
CA LYS A 140 -12.44 -1.61 -13.84
C LYS A 140 -11.96 -0.45 -12.96
N SER A 141 -11.66 -0.71 -11.70
CA SER A 141 -11.12 0.27 -10.76
C SER A 141 -9.60 0.32 -10.87
N SER A 142 -9.01 1.50 -10.74
CA SER A 142 -7.56 1.64 -10.56
C SER A 142 -7.12 1.48 -9.11
N ARG A 143 -8.05 1.31 -8.16
CA ARG A 143 -7.72 1.15 -6.75
C ARG A 143 -7.03 -0.19 -6.49
N CYS A 144 -5.74 -0.12 -6.17
CA CYS A 144 -4.93 -1.27 -5.80
C CYS A 144 -4.33 -1.10 -4.40
N ARG A 145 -4.18 -2.22 -3.70
CA ARG A 145 -3.35 -2.33 -2.51
C ARG A 145 -1.93 -2.62 -2.93
N VAL A 146 -0.98 -1.85 -2.40
CA VAL A 146 0.45 -2.04 -2.64
C VAL A 146 1.11 -2.42 -1.32
N ILE A 147 1.72 -3.60 -1.29
CA ILE A 147 2.49 -4.10 -0.15
C ILE A 147 3.95 -3.86 -0.45
N ILE A 148 4.59 -2.99 0.32
CA ILE A 148 5.96 -2.53 0.10
C ILE A 148 6.87 -3.18 1.13
N ARG A 149 8.02 -3.69 0.70
CA ARG A 149 9.01 -4.34 1.56
C ARG A 149 10.41 -3.88 1.23
N VAL A 150 11.17 -3.53 2.27
CA VAL A 150 12.62 -3.46 2.21
C VAL A 150 13.20 -4.62 2.98
N VAL A 151 14.07 -5.39 2.33
CA VAL A 151 14.71 -6.59 2.87
C VAL A 151 16.22 -6.53 2.64
N SER A 152 16.97 -7.34 3.39
CA SER A 152 18.36 -7.62 3.01
C SER A 152 18.44 -8.75 1.99
N THR A 153 19.37 -8.64 1.05
CA THR A 153 19.76 -9.73 0.16
C THR A 153 20.90 -10.58 0.73
N ASP A 154 21.42 -10.21 1.90
CA ASP A 154 22.50 -10.90 2.60
C ASP A 154 22.00 -11.37 3.98
N PRO A 155 21.77 -12.69 4.17
CA PRO A 155 21.31 -13.24 5.44
C PRO A 155 22.23 -12.95 6.63
N ALA A 156 23.53 -12.72 6.40
CA ALA A 156 24.48 -12.40 7.45
C ALA A 156 24.39 -10.94 7.92
N ARG A 157 23.70 -10.07 7.15
CA ARG A 157 23.50 -8.65 7.45
C ARG A 157 22.02 -8.30 7.43
N PRO A 158 21.21 -8.80 8.38
CA PRO A 158 19.77 -8.52 8.41
C PRO A 158 19.49 -7.01 8.42
N LEU A 159 18.34 -6.62 7.86
CA LEU A 159 17.88 -5.24 7.93
C LEU A 159 17.45 -4.91 9.37
N THR A 160 17.96 -3.81 9.91
CA THR A 160 17.67 -3.36 11.27
C THR A 160 17.42 -1.86 11.30
N GLY A 161 16.67 -1.38 12.29
CA GLY A 161 16.41 0.04 12.46
C GLY A 161 15.31 0.56 11.53
N LYS A 162 15.36 1.85 11.23
CA LYS A 162 14.33 2.54 10.45
C LYS A 162 14.72 2.64 8.98
N VAL A 163 13.71 2.61 8.13
CA VAL A 163 13.78 2.89 6.69
C VAL A 163 12.88 4.08 6.42
N ASN A 164 13.39 5.10 5.73
CA ASN A 164 12.56 6.19 5.22
C ASN A 164 11.94 5.75 3.90
N LEU A 165 10.61 5.68 3.85
CA LEU A 165 9.87 5.40 2.63
C LEU A 165 9.40 6.71 2.01
N HIS A 166 9.56 6.83 0.69
CA HIS A 166 9.19 8.00 -0.09
C HIS A 166 8.16 7.58 -1.14
N LEU A 167 6.95 8.13 -1.01
CA LEU A 167 5.83 7.92 -1.91
C LEU A 167 5.63 9.15 -2.81
N HIS A 168 4.68 9.06 -3.73
CA HIS A 168 4.31 10.20 -4.55
C HIS A 168 3.81 11.39 -3.69
N PRO A 169 4.07 12.66 -4.08
CA PRO A 169 3.64 13.82 -3.30
C PRO A 169 2.13 13.93 -3.04
N THR A 170 1.29 13.28 -3.86
CA THR A 170 -0.17 13.23 -3.67
C THR A 170 -0.60 12.51 -2.38
N PHE A 171 0.29 11.74 -1.74
CA PHE A 171 0.06 11.18 -0.40
C PHE A 171 0.16 12.22 0.73
N GLY A 172 0.50 13.48 0.42
CA GLY A 172 0.51 14.58 1.38
C GLY A 172 1.55 14.36 2.48
N HIS A 173 1.13 14.41 3.75
CA HIS A 173 2.02 14.19 4.89
C HIS A 173 2.58 12.76 4.95
N TRP A 174 1.95 11.80 4.24
CA TRP A 174 2.46 10.43 4.09
C TRP A 174 3.36 10.26 2.86
N SER A 175 3.73 11.34 2.16
CA SER A 175 4.67 11.26 1.03
C SER A 175 6.09 10.86 1.46
N SER A 176 6.45 11.04 2.74
CA SER A 176 7.73 10.59 3.29
C SER A 176 7.59 10.26 4.76
N TYR A 177 7.91 9.04 5.17
CA TYR A 177 7.80 8.61 6.58
C TYR A 177 8.70 7.42 6.92
N GLU A 178 8.92 7.20 8.21
CA GLU A 178 9.75 6.12 8.73
C GLU A 178 8.93 4.84 8.96
N ILE A 179 9.46 3.71 8.52
CA ILE A 179 8.98 2.36 8.87
C ILE A 179 10.09 1.60 9.61
N GLU A 180 9.72 0.88 10.67
CA GLU A 180 10.68 0.11 11.48
C GLU A 180 10.83 -1.31 10.95
N ALA A 181 12.08 -1.76 10.76
CA ALA A 181 12.38 -3.13 10.38
C ALA A 181 12.14 -4.09 11.54
N LYS A 182 11.27 -5.09 11.32
CA LYS A 182 10.93 -6.14 12.28
C LYS A 182 11.26 -7.50 11.65
N GLY A 183 12.08 -8.30 12.33
CA GLY A 183 12.48 -9.61 11.82
C GLY A 183 13.26 -9.56 10.49
N GLY A 184 14.03 -8.50 10.25
CA GLY A 184 14.80 -8.33 9.01
C GLY A 184 14.02 -7.75 7.84
N ILE A 185 12.78 -7.32 8.04
CA ILE A 185 11.89 -6.78 7.01
C ILE A 185 11.29 -5.47 7.50
N ALA A 186 11.39 -4.41 6.71
CA ALA A 186 10.57 -3.22 6.87
C ALA A 186 9.41 -3.33 5.87
N GLU A 187 8.17 -3.45 6.36
CA GLU A 187 6.98 -3.64 5.55
C GLU A 187 5.95 -2.57 5.86
N ASP A 188 5.28 -2.07 4.81
CA ASP A 188 4.06 -1.27 4.96
C ASP A 188 3.08 -1.53 3.81
N LYS A 189 1.83 -1.07 3.97
CA LYS A 189 0.73 -1.29 3.02
C LYS A 189 0.01 0.01 2.75
N ILE A 190 -0.09 0.36 1.46
CA ILE A 190 -0.79 1.56 1.01
C ILE A 190 -1.91 1.19 0.04
N VAL A 191 -2.83 2.13 -0.17
CA VAL A 191 -3.78 2.10 -1.29
C VAL A 191 -3.35 3.16 -2.28
N SER A 192 -3.25 2.78 -3.56
CA SER A 192 -2.93 3.70 -4.65
C SER A 192 -3.96 3.55 -5.78
N TYR A 193 -4.13 4.63 -6.54
CA TYR A 193 -4.96 4.68 -7.74
C TYR A 193 -4.13 4.76 -9.02
N GLY A 194 -2.80 4.83 -8.92
CA GLY A 194 -1.89 4.87 -10.06
C GLY A 194 -0.53 4.30 -9.70
N ALA A 195 0.21 3.89 -10.71
CA ALA A 195 1.60 3.47 -10.58
C ALA A 195 2.53 4.69 -10.56
N PHE A 196 3.54 4.65 -9.68
CA PHE A 196 4.54 5.70 -9.51
C PHE A 196 5.84 5.10 -8.95
N THR A 197 6.90 5.88 -8.92
CA THR A 197 8.19 5.47 -8.36
C THR A 197 8.22 5.61 -6.84
N ILE A 198 8.47 4.51 -6.15
CA ILE A 198 8.72 4.47 -4.71
C ILE A 198 10.22 4.59 -4.47
N GLY A 199 10.59 5.50 -3.57
CA GLY A 199 11.94 5.58 -3.01
C GLY A 199 12.01 4.95 -1.63
N ALA A 200 13.15 4.36 -1.27
CA ALA A 200 13.44 3.96 0.10
C ALA A 200 14.89 4.26 0.48
N GLU A 201 15.09 4.80 1.68
CA GLU A 201 16.41 5.05 2.25
C GLU A 201 16.62 4.22 3.51
N ALA A 202 17.67 3.40 3.52
CA ALA A 202 18.03 2.52 4.62
C ALA A 202 19.46 2.81 5.09
N ASP A 203 19.84 2.20 6.23
CA ASP A 203 21.20 2.29 6.78
C ASP A 203 21.66 3.75 7.02
N TYR A 204 20.74 4.59 7.54
CA TYR A 204 20.94 6.02 7.77
C TYR A 204 21.25 6.82 6.49
N GLY A 205 20.54 6.51 5.40
CA GLY A 205 20.68 7.19 4.11
C GLY A 205 21.84 6.70 3.23
N LYS A 206 22.64 5.74 3.72
CA LYS A 206 23.75 5.15 2.94
C LYS A 206 23.27 4.26 1.80
N THR A 207 22.07 3.72 1.93
CA THR A 207 21.45 2.90 0.90
C THR A 207 20.19 3.60 0.41
N ARG A 208 20.12 3.86 -0.90
CA ARG A 208 18.95 4.44 -1.57
C ARG A 208 18.48 3.44 -2.62
N LEU A 209 17.17 3.18 -2.63
CA LEU A 209 16.52 2.18 -3.45
C LEU A 209 15.36 2.84 -4.19
N GLU A 210 15.16 2.44 -5.43
CA GLU A 210 14.13 2.99 -6.31
C GLU A 210 13.37 1.85 -6.98
N LEU A 211 12.04 1.88 -6.92
CA LEU A 211 11.19 0.90 -7.57
C LEU A 211 10.05 1.61 -8.28
N ASP A 212 10.01 1.48 -9.61
CA ASP A 212 8.87 1.90 -10.40
C ASP A 212 7.76 0.84 -10.32
N LEU A 213 6.57 1.24 -9.86
CA LEU A 213 5.41 0.36 -9.80
C LEU A 213 4.90 -0.04 -11.19
N MET A 214 5.26 0.67 -12.26
CA MET A 214 4.97 0.26 -13.64
C MET A 214 5.65 -1.06 -14.00
N ASP A 215 6.78 -1.37 -13.37
CA ASP A 215 7.53 -2.62 -13.59
C ASP A 215 7.02 -3.78 -12.72
N VAL A 216 6.07 -3.53 -11.81
CA VAL A 216 5.53 -4.51 -10.88
C VAL A 216 4.19 -5.02 -11.38
N PRO A 217 4.03 -6.33 -11.66
CA PRO A 217 2.75 -6.88 -12.12
C PRO A 217 1.75 -7.02 -10.95
N GLY A 218 0.46 -7.12 -11.31
CA GLY A 218 -0.62 -7.47 -10.38
C GLY A 218 -1.75 -6.43 -10.30
N GLY A 219 -1.52 -5.20 -10.77
CA GLY A 219 -2.54 -4.17 -10.86
C GLY A 219 -3.59 -4.44 -11.95
N THR A 220 -4.68 -3.69 -11.91
CA THR A 220 -5.64 -3.65 -13.03
C THR A 220 -5.04 -2.84 -14.19
N GLN A 221 -5.55 -3.02 -15.41
CA GLN A 221 -5.11 -2.20 -16.55
C GLN A 221 -5.18 -0.69 -16.23
N ARG A 222 -6.27 -0.25 -15.61
CA ARG A 222 -6.50 1.16 -15.26
C ARG A 222 -5.48 1.70 -14.24
N PHE A 223 -4.96 0.86 -13.35
CA PHE A 223 -3.92 1.27 -12.39
C PHE A 223 -2.61 1.70 -13.07
N TYR A 224 -2.32 1.18 -14.26
CA TYR A 224 -1.12 1.53 -15.03
C TYR A 224 -1.37 2.63 -16.07
N GLU A 225 -2.63 3.07 -16.23
CA GLU A 225 -3.02 4.12 -17.19
C GLU A 225 -3.23 5.49 -16.52
N ASP A 226 -3.47 5.51 -15.21
CA ASP A 226 -3.66 6.69 -14.36
C ASP A 226 -2.29 7.26 -13.89
#